data_AF-A0AAV2HWM3-F1
#
_entry.id   AF-A0AAV2HWM3-F1
#
_cell.length_a   1.000
_cell.length_b   1.000
_cell.length_c   1.000
_cell.angle_alpha   90.00
_cell.angle_beta   90.00
_cell.angle_gamma   90.00
#
_symmetry.space_group_name_H-M   'P 1'
#
loop_
_entity.id
_entity.type
_entity.pdbx_description
1 polymer ?
#
loop_
_entity_poly.entity_id
_entity_poly.type
_entity_poly.pdbx_seq_one_letter_code
_entity_poly.pdbx_strand_id
1 'polypeptide(L)' 'MISSILPSRTWKEGEFIISDDSFEHQVWHEGSKLLLILIVDFWHPELAEEQRRRLSSI' A
#
# COMPACT_ATOMS: atom_id res chain seq x y z
N MET A 1 7.38 -21.10 11.44
CA MET A 1 8.37 -20.02 11.49
C MET A 1 8.89 -19.81 10.08
N ILE A 2 8.11 -19.13 9.24
CA ILE A 2 8.57 -18.71 7.91
C ILE A 2 9.23 -17.35 8.13
N SER A 3 10.54 -17.27 7.88
CA SER A 3 11.31 -16.05 8.01
C SER A 3 10.72 -14.96 7.11
N SER A 4 10.30 -13.84 7.69
CA SER A 4 9.89 -12.66 6.92
C SER A 4 11.16 -12.02 6.35
N ILE A 5 11.45 -12.30 5.08
CA ILE A 5 12.57 -11.74 4.31
C ILE A 5 12.33 -10.24 4.01
N LEU A 6 11.10 -9.74 4.22
CA LEU A 6 10.69 -8.37 3.96
C LEU A 6 10.39 -7.58 5.26
N PRO A 7 10.65 -6.26 5.28
CA PRO A 7 10.33 -5.41 6.42
C PRO A 7 8.82 -5.36 6.67
N SER A 8 8.41 -5.56 7.92
CA SER A 8 7.00 -5.39 8.34
C SER A 8 6.76 -3.98 8.89
N ARG A 9 5.54 -3.46 8.68
CA ARG A 9 5.06 -2.20 9.23
C ARG A 9 3.68 -2.40 9.84
N THR A 10 3.34 -1.58 10.83
CA THR A 10 2.04 -1.64 11.53
C THR A 10 1.33 -0.30 11.37
N TRP A 11 0.02 -0.34 11.10
CA TRP A 11 -0.80 0.86 11.05
C TRP A 11 -0.92 1.51 12.42
N LYS A 12 -0.93 2.85 12.42
CA LYS A 12 -1.23 3.66 13.58
C LYS A 12 -2.27 4.71 13.19
N GLU A 13 -3.29 4.87 14.01
CA GLU A 13 -4.38 5.80 13.73
C GLU A 13 -3.85 7.22 13.55
N GLY A 14 -4.31 7.91 12.50
CA GLY A 14 -3.86 9.25 12.13
C GLY A 14 -2.50 9.32 11.42
N GLU A 15 -1.85 8.18 11.15
CA GLU A 15 -0.58 8.11 10.43
C GLU A 15 -0.73 7.42 9.07
N PHE A 16 0.13 7.79 8.12
CA PHE A 16 0.17 7.20 6.78
C PHE A 16 1.29 6.15 6.67
N ILE A 17 0.97 5.05 6.00
CA ILE A 17 1.97 4.15 5.42
C ILE A 17 1.91 4.35 3.91
N ILE A 18 3.06 4.63 3.31
CA ILE A 18 3.20 4.71 1.85
C ILE A 18 3.90 3.43 1.40
N SER A 19 3.25 2.69 0.51
CA SER A 19 3.74 1.44 -0.07
C SER A 19 3.45 1.41 -1.56
N ASP A 20 4.35 0.79 -2.33
CA ASP A 20 4.10 0.39 -3.71
C ASP A 20 3.49 -1.02 -3.69
N ASP A 21 2.22 -1.14 -4.06
CA ASP A 21 1.45 -2.39 -4.00
C ASP A 21 1.73 -3.32 -5.20
N SER A 22 2.54 -2.88 -6.17
CA SER A 22 3.02 -3.74 -7.26
C SER A 22 4.02 -4.82 -6.79
N PHE A 23 4.62 -4.62 -5.61
CA PHE A 23 5.50 -5.59 -4.96
C PHE A 23 4.68 -6.61 -4.14
N GLU A 24 5.22 -7.83 -3.99
CA GLU A 24 4.60 -8.84 -3.13
C GLU A 24 4.49 -8.32 -1.69
N HIS A 25 3.27 -8.33 -1.16
CA HIS A 25 2.97 -7.89 0.19
C HIS A 25 1.91 -8.79 0.82
N GLN A 26 1.92 -8.84 2.15
CA GLN A 26 0.96 -9.62 2.93
C GLN A 26 0.44 -8.78 4.10
N VAL A 27 -0.87 -8.87 4.33
CA VAL A 27 -1.56 -8.19 5.42
C VAL A 27 -2.06 -9.23 6.42
N TRP A 28 -1.75 -8.99 7.69
CA TRP A 28 -2.18 -9.84 8.80
C TRP A 28 -3.03 -9.02 9.76
N HIS A 29 -4.17 -9.57 10.19
CA HIS A 29 -5.00 -8.98 11.23
C HIS A 29 -5.33 -10.04 12.29
N GLU A 30 -4.60 -9.98 13.40
CA GLU A 30 -4.75 -10.89 14.56
C GLU A 30 -5.46 -10.20 15.74
N GLY A 31 -6.15 -9.08 15.48
CA GLY A 31 -6.88 -8.31 16.49
C GLY A 31 -8.30 -8.83 16.72
N SER A 32 -8.83 -8.61 17.94
CA SER A 32 -10.22 -8.93 18.29
C SER A 32 -11.22 -7.82 17.97
N LYS A 33 -10.75 -6.68 17.45
CA LYS A 33 -11.54 -5.50 17.07
C LYS A 33 -11.45 -5.27 15.57
N LEU A 34 -12.39 -4.49 15.02
CA LEU A 34 -12.33 -4.07 13.62
C LEU A 34 -11.08 -3.23 13.35
N LEU A 35 -10.37 -3.55 12.28
CA LEU A 35 -9.35 -2.69 11.69
C LEU A 35 -9.95 -1.98 10.48
N LEU A 36 -10.09 -0.65 10.57
CA LEU A 36 -10.54 0.20 9.47
C LEU A 36 -9.34 0.97 8.90
N ILE A 37 -9.14 0.87 7.59
CA ILE A 37 -8.08 1.56 6.86
C ILE A 37 -8.69 2.36 5.70
N LEU A 38 -8.13 3.54 5.44
CA LEU A 38 -8.39 4.31 4.22
C LEU A 38 -7.25 4.09 3.25
N ILE A 39 -7.56 3.60 2.04
CA ILE A 39 -6.60 3.40 0.96
C ILE A 39 -6.78 4.53 -0.05
N VAL A 40 -5.67 5.14 -0.47
CA VAL A 40 -5.65 6.22 -1.45
C VAL A 40 -4.55 5.93 -2.46
N ASP A 41 -4.92 5.66 -3.69
CA ASP A 41 -3.97 5.44 -4.79
C ASP A 41 -3.60 6.77 -5.44
N PHE A 42 -2.32 6.92 -5.77
CA PHE A 42 -1.80 8.06 -6.49
C PHE A 42 -0.88 7.59 -7.62
N TRP A 43 -0.79 8.39 -8.68
CA TRP A 43 0.16 8.14 -9.75
C TRP A 43 1.60 8.10 -9.21
N HIS A 44 2.38 7.11 -9.65
CA HIS A 44 3.82 7.05 -9.33
C HIS A 44 4.47 8.41 -9.66
N PRO A 45 5.30 8.97 -8.75
CA PRO A 45 5.80 10.34 -8.88
C PRO A 45 6.61 10.59 -10.16
N GLU A 46 7.21 9.54 -10.72
CA GLU A 46 8.00 9.61 -11.96
C GLU A 46 7.16 9.57 -13.25
N LEU A 47 5.84 9.36 -13.17
CA LEU A 47 4.98 9.44 -14.35
C LEU A 47 4.75 10.89 -14.74
N ALA A 48 5.23 11.26 -15.93
CA ALA A 48 4.96 12.54 -16.56
C ALA A 48 3.46 12.70 -16.88
N GLU A 49 2.99 13.95 -16.95
CA GLU A 49 1.56 14.23 -17.21
C GLU A 49 1.04 13.59 -18.50
N GLU A 50 1.83 13.59 -19.58
CA GLU A 50 1.42 12.98 -20.85
C GLU A 50 1.18 11.47 -20.68
N GLN A 51 2.04 10.78 -19.92
CA GLN A 51 1.88 9.36 -19.65
C GLN A 51 0.57 9.10 -18.88
N ARG A 52 0.29 9.89 -17.85
CA ARG A 52 -0.95 9.78 -17.06
C ARG A 52 -2.21 9.95 -17.91
N ARG A 53 -2.18 10.82 -18.92
CA ARG A 53 -3.33 11.05 -19.82
C ARG A 53 -3.50 9.95 -20.87
N ARG A 54 -2.44 9.20 -21.18
CA ARG A 54 -2.44 8.16 -22.22
C ARG A 54 -2.70 6.77 -21.68
N LEU A 55 -2.38 6.51 -20.42
CA LEU A 55 -2.68 5.24 -19.77
C LEU A 55 -4.20 5.03 -19.68
N SER A 56 -4.65 3.82 -20.04
CA SER A 56 -6.04 3.40 -19.84
C SER A 56 -6.26 3.02 -18.37
N SER A 57 -7.52 3.08 -17.92
CA SER A 57 -7.89 2.49 -16.64
C SER A 57 -7.59 0.99 -16.62
N ILE A 58 -7.18 0.50 -15.46
CA ILE A 58 -7.06 -0.92 -15.14
C ILE A 58 -8.38 -1.37 -14.49
#